data_AF-A0A3C1H4E4-F1
#
_entry.id   AF-A0A3C1H4E4-F1
#
_cell.length_a   1.000
_cell.length_b   1.000
_cell.length_c   1.000
_cell.angle_alpha   90.00
_cell.angle_beta   90.00
_cell.angle_gamma   90.00
#
_symmetry.space_group_name_H-M   'P 1'
#
loop_
_entity.id
_entity.type
_entity.pdbx_description
1 polymer ?
#
loop_
_entity_poly.entity_id
_entity_poly.type
_entity_poly.pdbx_seq_one_letter_code
_entity_poly.pdbx_strand_id
1 'polypeptide(L)'
;YTAVFDFDTEWDAFRARILRAVWRDNVTGQIIHEDTLFTGNTTAVPPVWRTCQVLLGVYAGDIRTTTAARVPCAGCITDSAPHHDDPDDALCRQLIAHTDQLSRAGRPEIAVMIAADVPFSNLPEVTGLPEEETYG
;
A
#
# COMPACT_ATOMS: atom_id res chain seq x y z
N TYR A 1 0.17 -11.53 -10.13
CA TYR A 1 -0.23 -11.99 -11.48
C TYR A 1 0.47 -11.13 -12.52
N THR A 2 0.72 -11.65 -13.72
CA THR A 2 1.37 -10.92 -14.82
C THR A 2 0.39 -10.79 -15.99
N ALA A 3 0.18 -9.57 -16.46
CA ALA A 3 -0.56 -9.30 -17.69
C ALA A 3 0.38 -9.37 -18.89
N VAL A 4 -0.06 -10.04 -19.95
CA VAL A 4 0.65 -10.16 -21.23
C VAL A 4 -0.24 -9.58 -22.31
N PHE A 5 0.31 -8.67 -23.11
CA PHE A 5 -0.40 -7.96 -24.17
C PHE A 5 0.20 -8.31 -25.52
N ASP A 6 -0.67 -8.56 -26.49
CA ASP A 6 -0.31 -8.69 -27.90
C ASP A 6 -0.66 -7.37 -28.60
N PHE A 7 0.32 -6.46 -28.65
CA PHE A 7 0.15 -5.14 -29.26
C PHE A 7 0.41 -5.21 -30.76
N ASP A 8 -0.45 -4.58 -31.54
CA ASP A 8 -0.23 -4.38 -32.98
C ASP A 8 0.68 -3.17 -33.25
N THR A 9 0.91 -2.91 -34.53
CA THR A 9 1.79 -1.85 -35.03
C THR A 9 1.38 -0.44 -34.59
N GLU A 10 0.13 -0.22 -34.18
CA GLU A 10 -0.30 1.11 -33.70
C GLU A 10 0.42 1.51 -32.40
N TRP A 11 0.89 0.53 -31.63
CA TRP A 11 1.55 0.74 -30.35
C TRP A 11 3.08 0.88 -30.45
N ASP A 12 3.68 0.71 -31.63
CA ASP A 12 5.14 0.73 -31.81
C ASP A 12 5.75 2.11 -31.56
N ALA A 13 4.98 3.17 -31.80
CA ALA A 13 5.39 4.54 -31.50
C ALA A 13 5.51 4.81 -29.98
N PHE A 14 4.89 3.98 -29.14
CA PHE A 14 4.79 4.18 -27.69
C PHE A 14 5.60 3.13 -26.93
N ARG A 15 6.85 3.46 -26.63
CA ARG A 15 7.75 2.58 -25.86
C ARG A 15 7.31 2.42 -24.39
N ALA A 16 6.72 3.46 -23.82
CA ALA A 16 6.17 3.47 -22.46
C ALA A 16 4.64 3.49 -22.54
N ARG A 17 4.01 2.62 -21.74
CA ARG A 17 2.56 2.38 -21.75
C ARG A 17 2.08 2.32 -20.30
N ILE A 18 0.82 2.66 -20.08
CA ILE A 18 0.21 2.63 -18.75
C ILE A 18 -0.88 1.57 -18.73
N LEU A 19 -0.73 0.59 -17.85
CA LEU A 19 -1.80 -0.32 -17.47
C LEU A 19 -2.68 0.39 -16.46
N ARG A 20 -3.99 0.47 -16.73
CA ARG A 20 -4.99 0.90 -15.76
C ARG A 20 -5.80 -0.28 -15.29
N ALA A 21 -5.71 -0.59 -14.00
CA ALA A 21 -6.60 -1.49 -13.32
C ALA A 21 -7.78 -0.68 -12.75
N VAL A 22 -9.01 -1.12 -13.01
CA VAL A 22 -10.22 -0.49 -12.47
C VAL A 22 -11.09 -1.55 -11.81
N TRP A 23 -11.47 -1.32 -10.56
CA TRP A 23 -12.39 -2.18 -9.85
C TRP A 23 -13.33 -1.38 -8.95
N ARG A 24 -14.42 -2.03 -8.55
CA ARG A 24 -15.30 -1.50 -7.51
C ARG A 24 -14.91 -2.15 -6.19
N ASP A 25 -14.69 -1.33 -5.17
CA ASP A 25 -14.66 -1.80 -3.79
C ASP A 25 -16.07 -2.26 -3.40
N ASN A 26 -16.24 -3.55 -3.12
CA ASN A 26 -17.53 -4.12 -2.76
C ASN A 26 -18.02 -3.67 -1.37
N VAL A 27 -17.15 -3.14 -0.52
CA VAL A 27 -17.51 -2.63 0.82
C VAL A 27 -17.96 -1.18 0.75
N THR A 28 -17.16 -0.29 0.18
CA THR A 28 -17.48 1.15 0.12
C THR A 28 -18.32 1.53 -1.10
N GLY A 29 -18.32 0.70 -2.15
CA GLY A 29 -18.94 1.00 -3.43
C GLY A 29 -18.13 1.93 -4.33
N GLN A 30 -16.96 2.41 -3.87
CA GLN A 30 -16.10 3.32 -4.61
C GLN A 30 -15.47 2.63 -5.82
N ILE A 31 -15.29 3.38 -6.91
CA ILE A 31 -14.49 2.95 -8.05
C ILE A 31 -13.04 3.35 -7.82
N ILE A 32 -12.16 2.36 -7.75
CA ILE A 32 -10.73 2.53 -7.58
C ILE A 32 -10.06 2.31 -8.93
N HIS A 33 -9.04 3.12 -9.21
CA HIS A 33 -8.18 2.96 -10.35
C HIS A 33 -6.71 3.01 -9.92
N GLU A 34 -5.91 2.09 -10.44
CA GLU A 34 -4.48 2.04 -10.19
C GLU A 34 -3.74 1.94 -11.52
N ASP A 35 -2.75 2.82 -11.69
CA ASP A 35 -1.98 2.96 -12.91
C ASP A 35 -0.56 2.41 -12.72
N THR A 36 -0.15 1.53 -13.62
CA THR A 36 1.20 0.95 -13.63
C THR A 36 1.89 1.30 -14.93
N LEU A 37 2.97 2.07 -14.84
CA LEU A 37 3.84 2.38 -15.99
C LEU A 37 4.71 1.17 -16.32
N PHE A 38 4.75 0.78 -17.60
CA PHE A 38 5.58 -0.33 -18.05
C PHE A 38 6.13 -0.12 -19.47
N THR A 39 7.13 -0.91 -19.81
CA THR A 39 7.73 -0.96 -21.16
C THR A 39 7.67 -2.38 -21.70
N GLY A 40 7.52 -2.53 -23.01
CA GLY A 40 7.34 -3.84 -23.64
C GLY A 40 5.92 -4.36 -23.50
N ASN A 41 5.77 -5.69 -23.46
CA ASN A 41 4.47 -6.36 -23.65
C ASN A 41 3.93 -7.02 -22.37
N THR A 42 4.64 -6.90 -21.26
CA THR A 42 4.29 -7.56 -20.00
C THR A 42 4.41 -6.60 -18.84
N THR A 43 3.50 -6.71 -17.88
CA THR A 43 3.59 -5.97 -16.61
C THR A 43 2.93 -6.74 -15.47
N ALA A 44 3.33 -6.42 -14.24
CA ALA A 44 2.66 -6.93 -13.06
C ALA A 44 1.27 -6.30 -12.95
N VAL A 45 0.27 -7.12 -12.60
CA VAL A 45 -1.05 -6.60 -12.23
C VAL A 45 -0.94 -6.04 -10.81
N PRO A 46 -1.38 -4.80 -10.55
CA PRO A 46 -1.35 -4.20 -9.22
C PRO A 46 -2.17 -5.03 -8.21
N PRO A 47 -1.88 -4.88 -6.91
CA PRO A 47 -2.63 -5.56 -5.86
C PRO A 47 -4.07 -5.06 -5.83
N VAL A 48 -5.01 -5.95 -6.16
CA VAL A 48 -6.45 -5.67 -6.12
C VAL A 48 -7.05 -6.30 -4.86
N TRP A 49 -7.98 -5.60 -4.22
CA TRP A 49 -8.63 -6.04 -3.00
C TRP A 49 -10.14 -5.80 -3.01
N ARG A 50 -10.86 -6.48 -2.11
CA ARG A 50 -12.30 -6.35 -1.82
C ARG A 50 -13.20 -6.30 -3.06
N THR A 51 -12.86 -7.11 -4.05
CA THR A 51 -13.61 -7.18 -5.30
C THR A 51 -13.58 -8.58 -5.89
N CYS A 52 -14.59 -8.89 -6.71
CA CYS A 52 -14.67 -10.16 -7.43
C CYS A 52 -14.27 -10.02 -8.90
N GLN A 53 -13.93 -8.81 -9.35
CA GLN A 53 -13.53 -8.53 -10.72
C GLN A 53 -12.64 -7.29 -10.82
N VAL A 54 -11.67 -7.32 -11.71
CA VAL A 54 -10.91 -6.15 -12.14
C VAL A 54 -10.96 -6.02 -13.66
N LEU A 55 -11.05 -4.79 -14.13
CA LEU A 55 -10.95 -4.42 -15.53
C LEU A 55 -9.54 -3.90 -15.80
N LEU A 56 -8.84 -4.49 -16.76
CA LEU A 56 -7.49 -4.10 -17.16
C LEU A 56 -7.54 -3.49 -18.56
N GLY A 57 -7.11 -2.24 -18.68
CA GLY A 57 -6.94 -1.54 -19.96
C GLY A 57 -5.54 -0.95 -20.08
N VAL A 58 -5.09 -0.69 -21.31
CA VAL A 58 -3.80 -0.03 -21.56
C VAL A 58 -4.04 1.25 -22.32
N TYR A 59 -3.27 2.29 -22.00
CA TYR A 59 -3.26 3.53 -22.76
C TYR A 59 -1.84 4.11 -22.89
N ALA A 60 -1.61 4.84 -23.97
CA ALA A 60 -0.37 5.55 -24.24
C ALA A 60 -0.67 6.75 -25.15
N GLY A 61 -0.31 7.97 -24.71
CA GLY A 61 -0.71 9.18 -25.44
C GLY A 61 -2.22 9.23 -25.68
N ASP A 62 -2.63 9.30 -26.95
CA ASP A 62 -4.03 9.34 -27.36
C ASP A 62 -4.62 7.95 -27.71
N ILE A 63 -3.80 6.89 -27.72
CA ILE A 63 -4.27 5.52 -28.00
C ILE A 63 -4.61 4.78 -26.70
N ARG A 64 -5.65 3.95 -26.77
CA ARG A 64 -6.13 3.13 -25.66
C ARG A 64 -6.75 1.84 -26.16
N THR A 65 -6.72 0.80 -25.34
CA THR A 65 -7.46 -0.43 -25.60
C THR A 65 -8.96 -0.13 -25.70
N THR A 66 -9.59 -0.57 -26.80
CA THR A 66 -11.04 -0.36 -27.06
C THR A 66 -11.92 -1.10 -26.05
N THR A 67 -11.47 -2.26 -25.56
CA THR A 67 -12.19 -3.08 -24.58
C THR A 67 -11.22 -3.53 -23.50
N ALA A 68 -11.54 -3.19 -22.25
CA ALA A 68 -10.76 -3.66 -21.11
C ALA A 68 -10.95 -5.18 -20.91
N ALA A 69 -9.87 -5.87 -20.58
CA ALA A 69 -9.93 -7.28 -20.21
C ALA A 69 -10.56 -7.42 -18.83
N ARG A 70 -11.61 -8.24 -18.71
CA ARG A 70 -12.27 -8.52 -17.44
C ARG A 70 -11.66 -9.76 -16.80
N VAL A 71 -11.01 -9.57 -15.66
CA VAL A 71 -10.36 -10.64 -14.90
C VAL A 71 -11.18 -10.93 -13.65
N PRO A 72 -11.72 -12.16 -13.48
CA PRO A 72 -12.39 -12.54 -12.24
C PRO A 72 -11.37 -12.69 -11.10
N CYS A 73 -11.68 -12.14 -9.95
CA CYS A 73 -10.88 -12.28 -8.72
C CYS A 73 -11.58 -13.27 -7.78
N ALA A 74 -10.83 -14.22 -7.24
CA ALA A 74 -11.32 -15.08 -6.17
C ALA A 74 -11.32 -14.28 -4.86
N GLY A 75 -12.46 -14.26 -4.16
CA GLY A 75 -12.56 -13.61 -2.86
C GLY A 75 -11.64 -14.27 -1.85
N CYS A 76 -11.01 -13.48 -1.00
CA CYS A 76 -10.11 -13.94 0.05
C CYS A 76 -10.55 -13.44 1.44
N ILE A 77 -10.10 -14.10 2.51
CA ILE A 77 -10.46 -13.71 3.90
C ILE A 77 -10.04 -12.27 4.25
N THR A 78 -9.05 -11.73 3.54
CA THR A 78 -8.59 -10.35 3.69
C THR A 78 -9.49 -9.33 2.97
N ASP A 79 -10.45 -9.75 2.15
CA ASP A 79 -11.41 -8.83 1.51
C ASP A 79 -12.38 -8.19 2.50
N SER A 80 -12.54 -8.76 3.69
CA SER A 80 -13.29 -8.13 4.78
C SER A 80 -12.39 -7.33 5.74
N ALA A 81 -11.06 -7.37 5.56
CA ALA A 81 -10.15 -6.64 6.43
C ALA A 81 -10.18 -5.13 6.11
N PRO A 82 -10.04 -4.24 7.12
CA PRO A 82 -9.79 -2.82 6.90
C PRO A 82 -8.55 -2.62 6.01
N HIS A 83 -8.72 -2.05 4.82
CA HIS A 83 -7.64 -1.43 4.09
C HIS A 83 -7.36 -0.12 4.81
N HIS A 84 -6.18 0.00 5.40
CA HIS A 84 -5.69 1.27 5.88
C HIS A 84 -5.03 1.96 4.70
N ASP A 85 -5.47 3.18 4.39
CA ASP A 85 -4.68 4.06 3.55
C ASP A 85 -3.28 4.21 4.15
N ASP A 86 -2.29 4.49 3.31
CA ASP A 86 -0.97 4.88 3.81
C ASP A 86 -1.14 5.97 4.88
N PRO A 87 -0.36 5.92 5.97
CA PRO A 87 -0.48 6.87 7.06
C PRO A 87 -0.32 8.29 6.50
N ASP A 88 -1.22 9.18 6.89
CA ASP A 88 -1.15 10.56 6.43
C ASP A 88 0.13 11.27 6.94
N ASP A 89 0.55 12.31 6.22
CA ASP A 89 1.72 13.12 6.59
C ASP A 89 1.58 13.76 7.99
N ALA A 90 0.35 13.91 8.50
CA ALA A 90 0.09 14.42 9.84
C ALA A 90 0.47 13.40 10.91
N LEU A 91 0.08 12.14 10.73
CA LEU A 91 0.45 11.01 11.59
C LEU A 91 1.96 10.78 11.55
N CYS A 92 2.58 10.82 10.37
CA CYS A 92 4.04 10.73 10.25
C CYS A 92 4.74 11.85 11.05
N ARG A 93 4.29 13.10 10.91
CA ARG A 93 4.82 14.22 11.70
C ARG A 93 4.57 14.06 13.20
N GLN A 94 3.41 13.55 13.60
CA GLN A 94 3.08 13.30 15.00
C GLN A 94 4.00 12.22 15.60
N LEU A 95 4.27 11.14 14.87
CA LEU A 95 5.18 10.08 15.29
C LEU A 95 6.62 10.59 15.44
N ILE A 96 7.09 11.41 14.51
CA ILE A 96 8.40 12.07 14.59
C ILE A 96 8.47 12.97 15.83
N ALA A 97 7.46 13.81 16.06
CA ALA A 97 7.44 14.70 17.22
C ALA A 97 7.42 13.94 18.55
N HIS A 98 6.66 12.83 18.61
CA HIS A 98 6.54 12.04 19.83
C HIS A 98 7.82 11.25 20.14
N THR A 99 8.47 10.69 19.13
CA THR A 99 9.77 10.01 19.29
C THR A 99 10.87 10.98 19.77
N ASP A 100 10.86 12.21 19.24
CA ASP A 100 11.72 13.31 19.68
C ASP A 100 11.52 13.66 21.17
N GLN A 101 10.26 13.68 21.63
CA GLN A 101 9.92 13.91 23.03
C GLN A 101 10.42 12.79 23.94
N LEU A 102 10.28 11.53 23.52
CA LEU A 102 10.76 10.37 24.27
C LEU A 102 12.30 10.34 24.38
N SER A 103 12.99 10.71 23.30
CA SER A 103 14.45 10.86 23.29
C SER A 103 14.93 11.93 24.27
N ARG A 104 14.27 13.11 24.28
CA ARG A 104 14.58 14.21 25.21
C ARG A 104 14.22 13.90 26.67
N ALA A 105 13.21 13.05 26.90
CA ALA A 105 12.79 12.60 28.24
C ALA A 105 13.73 11.55 28.87
N GLY A 106 14.84 11.19 28.20
CA GLY A 106 15.92 10.42 28.82
C GLY A 106 15.61 8.93 28.97
N ARG A 107 14.84 8.32 28.04
CA ARG A 107 14.79 6.86 27.85
C ARG A 107 15.71 6.45 26.69
N PRO A 108 17.03 6.42 26.89
CA PRO A 108 18.00 6.19 25.81
C PRO A 108 17.84 4.81 25.16
N GLU A 109 17.27 3.82 25.86
CA GLU A 109 16.98 2.50 25.29
C GLU A 109 16.05 2.53 24.06
N ILE A 110 15.07 3.44 24.03
CA ILE A 110 14.08 3.51 22.93
C ILE A 110 14.71 4.16 21.69
N ALA A 111 15.52 5.20 21.88
CA ALA A 111 16.21 5.89 20.79
C ALA A 111 17.23 4.98 20.08
N VAL A 112 17.97 4.15 20.85
CA VAL A 112 18.92 3.18 20.30
C VAL A 112 18.21 2.11 19.46
N MET A 113 17.08 1.61 19.95
CA MET A 113 16.34 0.55 19.27
C MET A 113 15.67 1.00 17.97
N ILE A 114 15.20 2.25 17.92
CA ILE A 114 14.67 2.86 16.69
C ILE A 114 15.80 3.12 15.69
N ALA A 115 16.94 3.65 16.12
CA ALA A 115 18.09 3.89 15.24
C ALA A 115 18.71 2.60 14.67
N ALA A 116 18.54 1.47 15.37
CA ALA A 116 19.02 0.16 14.96
C ALA A 116 17.98 -0.66 14.17
N ASP A 117 16.81 -0.08 13.85
CA ASP A 117 15.72 -0.73 13.10
C ASP A 117 15.30 -2.08 13.70
N VAL A 118 15.28 -2.18 15.03
CA VAL A 118 14.94 -3.44 15.71
C VAL A 118 13.42 -3.66 15.62
N PRO A 119 12.95 -4.82 15.14
CA PRO A 119 11.52 -5.09 15.06
C PRO A 119 10.89 -5.15 16.46
N PHE A 120 9.72 -4.53 16.61
CA PHE A 120 8.95 -4.44 17.86
C PHE A 120 8.70 -5.79 18.57
N SER A 121 8.79 -6.91 17.84
CA SER A 121 8.61 -8.26 18.36
C SER A 121 9.69 -8.72 19.36
N ASN A 122 10.83 -8.02 19.46
CA ASN A 122 11.96 -8.41 20.30
C ASN A 122 12.26 -7.44 21.46
N LEU A 123 11.29 -6.61 21.84
CA LEU A 123 11.39 -5.73 23.00
C LEU A 123 11.32 -6.53 24.32
N PRO A 124 12.20 -6.29 25.31
CA PRO A 124 12.02 -6.84 26.64
C PRO A 124 10.73 -6.27 27.27
N GLU A 125 9.96 -7.14 27.92
CA GLU A 125 8.72 -6.78 28.61
C GLU A 125 9.01 -5.73 29.70
N VAL A 126 8.33 -4.57 29.63
CA VAL A 126 8.52 -3.48 30.61
C VAL A 126 7.83 -3.87 31.92
N THR A 127 8.51 -4.65 32.77
CA THR A 127 8.07 -4.93 34.13
C THR A 127 8.60 -3.84 35.07
N GLY A 128 7.73 -2.89 35.45
CA GLY A 128 8.03 -1.90 36.48
C GLY A 128 7.03 -0.75 36.51
N LEU A 129 5.88 -0.95 37.14
CA LEU A 129 5.08 0.17 37.66
C LEU A 129 5.69 0.60 39.00
N PRO A 130 5.92 1.90 39.26
CA PRO A 130 6.38 2.34 40.57
C PRO A 130 5.26 2.17 41.60
N GLU A 131 5.59 1.54 42.74
CA GLU A 131 4.71 1.41 43.90
C GLU A 131 4.33 2.81 44.42
N GLU A 132 3.04 3.04 44.69
CA GLU A 132 2.54 4.29 45.27
C GLU A 132 3.14 4.52 46.66
N GLU A 133 3.98 5.55 46.79
CA GLU A 133 4.35 6.09 48.11
C GLU A 133 3.12 6.75 48.74
N THR A 134 2.53 6.07 49.72
CA THR A 134 1.53 6.61 50.64
C THR A 134 2.21 7.59 51.60
N TYR A 135 1.87 8.88 51.50
CA TYR A 135 2.28 9.89 52.50
C TYR A 135 1.50 9.70 53.81
N GLY A 136 2.23 9.58 54.91
CA GLY A 136 1.73 9.65 56.30
C GLY A 136 1.91 11.03 56.91
#